data_AF-A0A645D5W5-F1
#
_entry.id   AF-A0A645D5W5-F1
#
_cell.length_a   1.000
_cell.length_b   1.000
_cell.length_c   1.000
_cell.angle_alpha   90.00
_cell.angle_beta   90.00
_cell.angle_gamma   90.00
#
_symmetry.space_group_name_H-M   'P 1'
#
loop_
_entity.id
_entity.type
_entity.pdbx_description
1 polymer ?
#
loop_
_entity_poly.entity_id
_entity_poly.type
_entity_poly.pdbx_seq_one_letter_code
_entity_poly.pdbx_strand_id
1 'polypeptide(L)'
;MPLASGGTKQGITFSVTVSDDPGEMLYYAVISIKPRKMLTIQQNPSLLKLTKEEEGLAANMASSSIFDASVKNEVPKRAAERAALWVQQQFEPNSKAAGISAGQAYEKNDIPARAFFDSTIIMDSGAVYGVTVCWPSMDIVQVTLLDS
;
A
#
# COMPACT_ATOMS: atom_id res chain seq x y z
N MET A 1 3.79 47.20 14.64
CA MET A 1 2.68 46.23 14.56
C MET A 1 3.29 44.84 14.39
N PRO A 2 3.11 43.88 15.30
CA PRO A 2 3.53 42.50 15.06
C PRO A 2 2.39 41.73 14.40
N LEU A 3 2.67 41.10 13.26
CA LEU A 3 1.83 40.10 12.62
C LEU A 3 2.04 38.77 13.36
N ALA A 4 0.97 38.18 13.87
CA ALA A 4 0.98 36.85 14.45
C ALA A 4 1.28 35.81 13.36
N SER A 5 2.40 35.09 13.49
CA SER A 5 2.64 33.87 12.73
C SER A 5 1.84 32.73 13.36
N GLY A 6 0.77 32.30 12.69
CA GLY A 6 0.03 31.10 13.05
C GLY A 6 0.97 29.90 13.02
N GLY A 7 1.25 29.33 14.20
CA GLY A 7 2.03 28.11 14.32
C GLY A 7 1.26 26.95 13.73
N THR A 8 1.72 26.42 12.60
CA THR A 8 1.41 25.06 12.18
C THR A 8 1.91 24.13 13.29
N LYS A 9 0.98 23.47 14.00
CA LYS A 9 1.32 22.38 14.92
C LYS A 9 1.93 21.26 14.08
N GLN A 10 3.24 21.29 13.84
CA GLN A 10 3.98 20.16 13.29
C GLN A 10 3.86 19.02 14.30
N GLY A 11 3.01 18.04 13.97
CA GLY A 11 2.98 16.77 14.69
C GLY A 11 4.37 16.14 14.57
N ILE A 12 4.90 15.63 15.68
CA ILE A 12 6.18 14.92 15.66
C ILE A 12 5.97 13.64 14.84
N THR A 13 6.84 13.40 13.87
CA THR A 13 6.83 12.20 13.04
C THR A 13 8.05 11.33 13.40
N PHE A 14 7.85 10.03 13.51
CA PHE A 14 8.94 9.06 13.65
C PHE A 14 9.02 8.18 12.41
N SER A 15 10.24 7.85 12.00
CA SER A 15 10.51 6.82 11.00
C SER A 15 11.14 5.61 11.68
N VAL A 16 10.57 4.44 11.48
CA VAL A 16 11.14 3.14 11.88
C VAL A 16 11.62 2.44 10.62
N THR A 17 12.91 2.12 10.58
CA THR A 17 13.51 1.30 9.53
C THR A 17 14.00 0.02 10.18
N VAL A 18 13.52 -1.12 9.68
CA VAL A 18 14.06 -2.43 10.05
C VAL A 18 14.92 -2.89 8.88
N SER A 19 16.19 -3.22 9.15
CA SER A 19 17.13 -3.75 8.15
C SER A 19 17.66 -5.09 8.62
N ASP A 20 18.10 -5.96 7.71
CA ASP A 20 18.82 -7.18 8.06
C ASP A 20 20.32 -6.93 8.29
N ASP A 21 21.05 -7.96 8.72
CA ASP A 21 22.50 -7.90 9.00
C ASP A 21 23.37 -7.42 7.80
N PRO A 22 23.01 -7.66 6.52
CA PRO A 22 23.69 -7.02 5.39
C PRO A 22 23.23 -5.59 5.07
N GLY A 23 22.24 -5.03 5.78
CA GLY A 23 21.79 -3.65 5.63
C GLY A 23 20.69 -3.44 4.58
N GLU A 24 20.08 -4.52 4.07
CA GLU A 24 18.90 -4.41 3.24
C GLU A 24 17.69 -4.01 4.08
N MET A 25 16.98 -2.99 3.61
CA MET A 25 15.78 -2.51 4.26
C MET A 25 14.66 -3.56 4.13
N LEU A 26 14.17 -4.07 5.26
CA LEU A 26 13.06 -5.02 5.34
C LEU A 26 11.71 -4.27 5.36
N TYR A 27 11.62 -3.27 6.25
CA TYR A 27 10.40 -2.52 6.53
C TYR A 27 10.70 -1.05 6.81
N TYR A 28 9.79 -0.19 6.34
CA TYR A 28 9.67 1.22 6.68
C TYR A 28 8.33 1.47 7.36
N ALA A 29 8.31 2.27 8.40
CA ALA A 29 7.07 2.86 8.90
C ALA A 29 7.27 4.31 9.29
N VAL A 30 6.32 5.17 8.92
CA VAL A 30 6.25 6.57 9.32
C VAL A 30 5.02 6.77 10.19
N ILE A 31 5.21 7.22 11.42
CA ILE A 31 4.16 7.36 12.42
C ILE A 31 4.09 8.82 12.86
N SER A 32 2.90 9.43 12.82
CA SER A 32 2.66 10.72 13.48
C SER A 32 2.23 10.50 14.92
N ILE A 33 2.79 11.26 15.87
CA ILE A 33 2.35 11.23 17.27
C ILE A 33 1.06 12.04 17.45
N LYS A 34 0.80 13.03 16.59
CA LYS A 34 -0.35 13.93 16.70
C LYS A 34 -0.91 14.29 15.32
N PRO A 35 -2.06 13.72 14.93
CA PRO A 35 -2.80 12.65 15.63
C PRO A 35 -1.95 11.35 15.65
N ARG A 36 -2.15 10.47 16.66
CA ARG A 36 -1.49 9.13 16.77
C ARG A 36 -1.95 8.20 15.64
N LYS A 37 -1.71 8.59 14.40
CA LYS A 37 -2.09 7.89 13.18
C LYS A 37 -0.81 7.51 12.47
N MET A 38 -0.77 6.27 12.00
CA MET A 38 0.30 5.84 11.16
C MET A 38 0.11 6.42 9.76
N LEU A 39 1.14 7.07 9.25
CA LEU A 39 1.09 7.79 7.99
C LEU A 39 1.47 6.89 6.83
N THR A 40 2.50 6.05 7.00
CA THR A 40 2.96 5.15 5.94
C THR A 40 3.54 3.86 6.53
N ILE A 41 3.26 2.71 5.92
CA ILE A 41 4.08 1.50 6.01
C ILE A 41 4.57 1.17 4.61
N GLN A 42 5.81 0.72 4.48
CA GLN A 42 6.34 0.13 3.27
C GLN A 42 7.13 -1.12 3.63
N GLN A 43 6.91 -2.21 2.88
CA GLN A 43 7.73 -3.41 2.93
C GLN A 43 8.56 -3.49 1.65
N ASN A 44 9.81 -3.97 1.76
CA ASN A 44 10.62 -4.22 0.58
C ASN A 44 10.02 -5.37 -0.23
N PRO A 45 9.53 -5.12 -1.46
CA PRO A 45 8.87 -6.17 -2.22
C PRO A 45 9.86 -7.25 -2.64
N SER A 46 11.15 -6.96 -2.85
CA SER A 46 12.16 -7.94 -3.29
C SER A 46 12.31 -9.13 -2.34
N LEU A 47 11.89 -8.97 -1.08
CA LEU A 47 11.97 -10.00 -0.04
C LEU A 47 10.72 -10.89 0.04
N LEU A 48 9.67 -10.56 -0.70
CA LEU A 48 8.49 -11.43 -0.81
C LEU A 48 8.89 -12.73 -1.50
N LYS A 49 8.64 -13.86 -0.83
CA LYS A 49 8.87 -15.19 -1.38
C LYS A 49 7.60 -15.65 -2.08
N LEU A 50 7.70 -15.89 -3.38
CA LEU A 50 6.61 -16.47 -4.15
C LEU A 50 6.55 -17.98 -3.89
N THR A 51 5.35 -18.52 -3.87
CA THR A 51 5.11 -19.96 -3.99
C THR A 51 5.38 -20.42 -5.44
N LYS A 52 5.56 -21.72 -5.66
CA LYS A 52 5.77 -22.27 -7.02
C LYS A 52 4.63 -21.93 -8.00
N GLU A 53 3.40 -21.85 -7.49
CA GLU A 53 2.23 -21.48 -8.30
C GLU A 53 2.29 -20.00 -8.69
N GLU A 54 2.65 -19.14 -7.74
CA GLU A 54 2.85 -17.71 -7.96
C GLU A 54 4.04 -17.42 -8.88
N GLU A 55 5.13 -18.18 -8.80
CA GLU A 55 6.24 -18.08 -9.77
C GLU A 55 5.77 -18.39 -11.19
N GLY A 56 4.90 -19.39 -11.35
CA GLY A 56 4.27 -19.73 -12.63
C GLY A 56 3.34 -18.62 -13.16
N LEU A 57 2.63 -17.92 -12.27
CA LEU A 57 1.83 -16.76 -12.62
C LEU A 57 2.71 -15.55 -12.99
N ALA A 58 3.73 -15.25 -12.18
CA ALA A 58 4.74 -14.22 -12.42
C ALA A 58 5.41 -14.37 -13.79
N ALA A 59 5.75 -15.61 -14.18
CA ALA A 59 6.35 -15.89 -15.49
C ALA A 59 5.42 -15.54 -16.66
N ASN A 60 4.10 -15.49 -16.44
CA ASN A 60 3.09 -15.14 -17.44
C ASN A 60 2.68 -13.66 -17.42
N MET A 61 3.39 -12.80 -16.67
CA MET A 61 3.09 -11.38 -16.51
C MET A 61 3.10 -10.58 -17.83
N ALA A 62 3.75 -11.08 -18.88
CA ALA A 62 3.82 -10.43 -20.19
C ALA A 62 2.45 -10.26 -20.90
N SER A 63 1.33 -10.69 -20.31
CA SER A 63 -0.01 -10.41 -20.85
C SER A 63 -0.45 -8.97 -20.55
N SER A 64 -0.78 -8.23 -21.61
CA SER A 64 -1.35 -6.87 -21.51
C SER A 64 -2.65 -6.81 -20.70
N SER A 65 -3.33 -7.95 -20.52
CA SER A 65 -4.56 -8.05 -19.73
C SER A 65 -4.36 -7.80 -18.24
N ILE A 66 -3.19 -8.10 -17.64
CA ILE A 66 -2.97 -7.93 -16.19
C ILE A 66 -2.86 -6.44 -15.82
N PHE A 67 -2.37 -5.61 -16.75
CA PHE A 67 -2.11 -4.19 -16.51
C PHE A 67 -3.37 -3.32 -16.52
N ASP A 68 -4.43 -3.78 -17.19
CA ASP A 68 -5.67 -3.01 -17.36
C ASP A 68 -6.52 -3.01 -16.08
N ALA A 69 -6.73 -1.85 -15.47
CA ALA A 69 -7.64 -1.68 -14.33
C ALA A 69 -9.14 -1.75 -14.67
N SER A 70 -9.52 -2.13 -15.91
CA SER A 70 -10.92 -2.25 -16.29
C SER A 70 -11.68 -3.25 -15.42
N VAL A 71 -13.00 -3.00 -15.29
CA VAL A 71 -13.91 -3.83 -14.47
C VAL A 71 -13.96 -5.30 -14.92
N LYS A 72 -13.50 -5.59 -16.15
CA LYS A 72 -13.43 -6.95 -16.70
C LYS A 72 -12.19 -7.72 -16.23
N ASN A 73 -11.16 -7.02 -15.75
CA ASN A 73 -9.96 -7.65 -15.22
C ASN A 73 -10.13 -7.93 -13.73
N GLU A 74 -10.13 -9.22 -13.36
CA GLU A 74 -10.31 -9.63 -11.97
C GLU A 74 -9.09 -9.34 -11.10
N VAL A 75 -7.88 -9.21 -11.67
CA VAL A 75 -6.64 -9.07 -10.89
C VAL A 75 -6.58 -7.74 -10.11
N PRO A 76 -6.71 -6.55 -10.74
CA PRO A 76 -6.78 -5.28 -10.04
C PRO A 76 -7.92 -5.23 -9.03
N LYS A 77 -9.07 -5.83 -9.37
CA LYS A 77 -10.22 -5.89 -8.46
C LYS A 77 -9.90 -6.68 -7.19
N ARG A 78 -9.34 -7.89 -7.33
CA ARG A 78 -8.91 -8.72 -6.19
C ARG A 78 -7.82 -8.04 -5.37
N ALA A 79 -6.89 -7.35 -6.02
CA ALA A 79 -5.87 -6.56 -5.33
C ALA A 79 -6.50 -5.45 -4.47
N ALA A 80 -7.46 -4.70 -5.02
CA ALA A 80 -8.14 -3.63 -4.30
C ALA A 80 -9.03 -4.14 -3.15
N GLU A 81 -9.71 -5.29 -3.33
CA GLU A 81 -10.45 -5.97 -2.26
C GLU A 81 -9.51 -6.45 -1.14
N ARG A 82 -8.36 -7.02 -1.50
CA ARG A 82 -7.33 -7.45 -0.55
C ARG A 82 -6.78 -6.27 0.26
N ALA A 83 -6.51 -5.15 -0.42
CA ALA A 83 -6.10 -3.89 0.21
C ALA A 83 -7.12 -3.39 1.22
N ALA A 84 -8.40 -3.33 0.84
CA ALA A 84 -9.48 -2.88 1.72
C ALA A 84 -9.60 -3.75 2.98
N LEU A 85 -9.58 -5.08 2.80
CA LEU A 85 -9.66 -6.02 3.92
C LEU A 85 -8.47 -5.85 4.88
N TRP A 86 -7.26 -5.66 4.34
CA TRP A 86 -6.08 -5.47 5.15
C TRP A 86 -6.13 -4.15 5.94
N VAL A 87 -6.51 -3.04 5.30
CA VAL A 87 -6.70 -1.73 5.96
C VAL A 87 -7.73 -1.83 7.08
N GLN A 88 -8.87 -2.48 6.81
CA GLN A 88 -9.89 -2.71 7.81
C GLN A 88 -9.33 -3.51 8.99
N GLN A 89 -8.61 -4.61 8.75
CA GLN A 89 -8.08 -5.44 9.83
C GLN A 89 -7.01 -4.74 10.68
N GLN A 90 -6.15 -3.92 10.06
CA GLN A 90 -4.97 -3.36 10.71
C GLN A 90 -5.16 -1.94 11.27
N PHE A 91 -5.99 -1.10 10.63
CA PHE A 91 -6.18 0.30 11.04
C PHE A 91 -7.57 0.60 11.54
N GLU A 92 -8.59 0.02 10.92
CA GLU A 92 -9.98 0.36 11.22
C GLU A 92 -10.86 -0.87 11.42
N PRO A 93 -10.61 -1.68 12.47
CA PRO A 93 -11.32 -2.94 12.68
C PRO A 93 -12.83 -2.78 12.91
N ASN A 94 -13.27 -1.57 13.29
CA ASN A 94 -14.67 -1.24 13.56
C ASN A 94 -15.34 -0.47 12.40
N SER A 95 -14.63 -0.24 11.30
CA SER A 95 -15.12 0.48 10.11
C SER A 95 -15.25 -0.48 8.94
N LYS A 96 -15.94 -0.08 7.88
CA LYS A 96 -15.97 -0.80 6.60
C LYS A 96 -15.49 0.13 5.49
N ALA A 97 -15.06 -0.46 4.38
CA ALA A 97 -14.76 0.33 3.20
C ALA A 97 -16.08 0.85 2.59
N ALA A 98 -16.22 2.17 2.55
CA ALA A 98 -17.29 2.90 1.88
C ALA A 98 -17.09 2.88 0.35
N GLY A 99 -15.82 2.90 -0.08
CA GLY A 99 -15.44 2.92 -1.49
C GLY A 99 -14.06 2.32 -1.69
N ILE A 100 -13.90 1.62 -2.82
CA ILE A 100 -12.65 0.97 -3.21
C ILE A 100 -12.43 1.28 -4.69
N SER A 101 -11.22 1.72 -5.04
CA SER A 101 -10.81 1.89 -6.44
C SER A 101 -9.49 1.17 -6.67
N ALA A 102 -9.39 0.51 -7.82
CA ALA A 102 -8.19 -0.14 -8.30
C ALA A 102 -7.51 0.78 -9.33
N GLY A 103 -6.22 1.03 -9.14
CA GLY A 103 -5.36 1.71 -10.11
C GLY A 103 -4.82 0.74 -11.16
N GLN A 104 -4.20 1.33 -12.18
CA GLN A 104 -3.49 0.57 -13.23
C GLN A 104 -2.28 -0.13 -12.62
N ALA A 105 -1.96 -1.31 -13.17
CA ALA A 105 -0.76 -1.99 -12.73
C ALA A 105 0.49 -1.30 -13.29
N TYR A 106 1.61 -1.45 -12.59
CA TYR A 106 2.92 -1.04 -13.07
C TYR A 106 4.00 -2.04 -12.67
N GLU A 107 5.12 -2.02 -13.38
CA GLU A 107 6.31 -2.81 -13.05
C GLU A 107 7.32 -1.95 -12.28
N LYS A 108 8.14 -2.58 -11.43
CA LYS A 108 9.32 -1.93 -10.84
C LYS A 108 10.57 -2.54 -11.46
N ASN A 109 11.48 -1.70 -11.95
CA ASN A 109 12.68 -2.11 -12.68
C ASN A 109 13.53 -3.15 -11.92
N ASP A 110 13.60 -3.03 -10.58
CA ASP A 110 14.44 -3.89 -9.74
C ASP A 110 13.72 -5.16 -9.25
N ILE A 111 12.45 -5.38 -9.64
CA ILE A 111 11.61 -6.47 -9.16
C ILE A 111 10.91 -7.13 -10.36
N PRO A 112 11.65 -7.96 -11.12
CA PRO A 112 11.13 -8.56 -12.35
C PRO A 112 9.98 -9.53 -12.06
N ALA A 113 9.11 -9.70 -13.06
CA ALA A 113 7.98 -10.63 -13.02
C ALA A 113 6.95 -10.35 -11.91
N ARG A 114 6.85 -9.08 -11.46
CA ARG A 114 5.82 -8.62 -10.52
C ARG A 114 5.13 -7.35 -10.98
N ALA A 115 3.82 -7.32 -10.76
CA ALA A 115 2.98 -6.17 -11.06
C ALA A 115 2.50 -5.55 -9.75
N PHE A 116 2.47 -4.23 -9.70
CA PHE A 116 2.07 -3.45 -8.53
C PHE A 116 0.78 -2.72 -8.82
N PHE A 117 -0.18 -2.80 -7.90
CA PHE A 117 -1.48 -2.20 -8.03
C PHE A 117 -1.69 -1.20 -6.91
N ASP A 118 -1.75 0.08 -7.26
CA ASP A 118 -2.11 1.12 -6.31
C ASP A 118 -3.63 1.19 -6.20
N SER A 119 -4.17 1.09 -4.99
CA SER A 119 -5.60 1.13 -4.70
C SER A 119 -5.90 2.28 -3.75
N THR A 120 -7.03 2.95 -3.94
CA THR A 120 -7.53 3.93 -2.97
C THR A 120 -8.71 3.34 -2.23
N ILE A 121 -8.62 3.30 -0.90
CA ILE A 121 -9.64 2.78 0.01
C ILE A 121 -10.22 3.95 0.79
N ILE A 122 -11.52 4.15 0.71
CA ILE A 122 -12.27 5.12 1.50
C ILE A 122 -13.03 4.34 2.56
N MET A 123 -12.78 4.65 3.82
CA MET A 123 -13.47 4.03 4.96
C MET A 123 -14.73 4.83 5.33
N ASP A 124 -15.74 4.17 5.91
CA ASP A 124 -16.97 4.82 6.41
C ASP A 124 -16.69 5.87 7.50
N SER A 125 -15.52 5.80 8.14
CA SER A 125 -14.99 6.81 9.08
C SER A 125 -14.65 8.15 8.41
N GLY A 126 -14.54 8.17 7.07
CA GLY A 126 -14.06 9.30 6.27
C GLY A 126 -12.56 9.26 5.95
N ALA A 127 -11.80 8.33 6.52
CA ALA A 127 -10.37 8.22 6.22
C ALA A 127 -10.12 7.61 4.84
N VAL A 128 -9.06 8.09 4.18
CA VAL A 128 -8.66 7.68 2.84
C VAL A 128 -7.25 7.10 2.89
N TYR A 129 -7.10 5.87 2.39
CA TYR A 129 -5.84 5.15 2.35
C TYR A 129 -5.42 4.87 0.90
N GLY A 130 -4.17 5.14 0.57
CA GLY A 130 -3.50 4.62 -0.62
C GLY A 130 -2.77 3.33 -0.27
N VAL A 131 -3.01 2.25 -1.00
CA VAL A 131 -2.45 0.93 -0.71
C VAL A 131 -1.86 0.33 -1.98
N THR A 132 -0.59 -0.07 -1.94
CA THR A 132 0.05 -0.80 -3.04
C THR A 132 0.08 -2.29 -2.74
N VAL A 133 -0.46 -3.07 -3.66
CA VAL A 133 -0.48 -4.54 -3.61
C VAL A 133 0.48 -5.10 -4.65
N CYS A 134 1.29 -6.08 -4.26
CA CYS A 134 2.20 -6.79 -5.14
C CYS A 134 1.55 -8.08 -5.65
N TRP A 135 1.42 -8.23 -6.95
CA TRP A 135 1.04 -9.46 -7.63
C TRP A 135 2.30 -10.21 -8.09
N PRO A 136 2.32 -11.56 -8.06
CA PRO A 136 1.21 -12.48 -7.82
C PRO A 136 0.89 -12.84 -6.37
N SER A 137 1.75 -12.52 -5.40
CA SER A 137 1.55 -12.93 -4.00
C SER A 137 0.37 -12.24 -3.29
N MET A 138 -0.16 -11.17 -3.87
CA MET A 138 -1.22 -10.33 -3.30
C MET A 138 -0.86 -9.76 -1.92
N ASP A 139 0.44 -9.55 -1.67
CA ASP A 139 0.94 -8.93 -0.45
C ASP A 139 0.82 -7.41 -0.50
N ILE A 140 0.52 -6.81 0.66
CA ILE A 140 0.51 -5.36 0.81
C ILE A 140 1.94 -4.89 1.01
N VAL A 141 2.46 -4.11 0.06
CA VAL A 141 3.84 -3.60 0.10
C VAL A 141 3.93 -2.16 0.50
N GLN A 142 2.83 -1.42 0.42
CA GLN A 142 2.76 -0.06 0.91
C GLN A 142 1.35 0.28 1.37
N VAL A 143 1.23 1.02 2.46
CA VAL A 143 -0.02 1.71 2.85
C VAL A 143 0.33 3.13 3.25
N THR A 144 -0.46 4.10 2.81
CA THR A 144 -0.33 5.51 3.16
C THR A 144 -1.69 6.07 3.54
N LEU A 145 -1.80 6.74 4.69
CA LEU A 145 -2.96 7.54 5.04
C LEU A 145 -2.89 8.86 4.25
N LEU A 146 -3.84 9.06 3.33
CA LEU A 146 -3.90 10.21 2.44
C LEU A 146 -4.71 11.36 3.05
N ASP A 147 -5.84 11.02 3.67
CA ASP A 147 -6.73 11.98 4.35
C ASP A 147 -7.45 11.30 5.53
N SER A 148 -7.88 12.07 6.54
CA SER A 148 -8.24 11.49 7.84
C SER A 148 -9.19 12.31 8.71
#